data_AF-A0A3B3BKK9-F1
#
_entry.id   AF-A0A3B3BKK9-F1
#
_cell.length_a   1.000
_cell.length_b   1.000
_cell.length_c   1.000
_cell.angle_alpha   90.00
_cell.angle_beta   90.00
_cell.angle_gamma   90.00
#
_symmetry.space_group_name_H-M   'P 1'
#
loop_
_entity.id
_entity.type
_entity.pdbx_description
1 polymer ?
#
loop_
_entity_poly.entity_id
_entity_poly.type
_entity_poly.pdbx_seq_one_letter_code
_entity_poly.pdbx_strand_id
1 'polypeptide(L)'
;MLPAASGGRSLSLFCLSSAGVCQLIVEPQCHMLPYNQTWLSSSVAVVKSTEVDMLLRFFSYLGRLSCYRHIMLFGCSLALPECIPAGGGGVVLPCASFCEAAREGCEPVLQMFNASWPDFLRCSQFNTEGPGCFTPRQIKGKPCECAS
;
A
#
# COMPACT_ATOMS: atom_id res chain seq x y z
N MET A 1 -6.87 -60.02 18.58
CA MET A 1 -7.30 -59.74 17.19
C MET A 1 -8.17 -58.50 17.21
N LEU A 2 -7.78 -57.44 16.49
CA LEU A 2 -8.57 -56.24 16.22
C LEU A 2 -9.76 -56.58 15.27
N PRO A 3 -10.77 -55.70 15.17
CA PRO A 3 -10.67 -54.64 14.17
C PRO A 3 -10.84 -53.24 14.77
N ALA A 4 -9.99 -52.32 14.31
CA ALA A 4 -10.17 -50.88 14.48
C ALA A 4 -11.15 -50.39 13.41
N ALA A 5 -12.19 -49.69 13.83
CA ALA A 5 -13.08 -48.95 12.94
C ALA A 5 -12.37 -47.66 12.49
N SER A 6 -11.94 -47.60 11.23
CA SER A 6 -11.42 -46.37 10.62
C SER A 6 -12.59 -45.48 10.21
N GLY A 7 -12.66 -44.32 10.87
CA GLY A 7 -13.71 -43.32 10.75
C GLY A 7 -13.84 -42.74 9.34
N GLY A 8 -15.11 -42.45 9.01
CA GLY A 8 -15.55 -41.94 7.73
C GLY A 8 -15.07 -40.53 7.40
N ARG A 9 -15.10 -40.27 6.10
CA ARG A 9 -14.80 -39.02 5.42
C ARG A 9 -15.78 -37.94 5.90
N SER A 10 -15.27 -36.89 6.51
CA SER A 10 -15.93 -35.59 6.51
C SER A 10 -14.87 -34.54 6.19
N LEU A 11 -14.68 -34.27 4.90
CA LEU A 11 -14.05 -33.02 4.47
C LEU A 11 -14.95 -31.92 5.01
N SER A 12 -14.56 -31.34 6.14
CA SER A 12 -15.18 -30.13 6.63
C SER A 12 -14.78 -29.02 5.65
N LEU A 13 -15.63 -28.82 4.63
CA LEU A 13 -15.73 -27.58 3.89
C LEU A 13 -16.19 -26.53 4.90
N PHE A 14 -15.25 -26.03 5.71
CA PHE A 14 -15.44 -24.75 6.34
C PHE A 14 -15.59 -23.76 5.17
N CYS A 15 -16.82 -23.33 4.92
CA CYS A 15 -17.04 -22.07 4.22
C CYS A 15 -16.31 -21.01 5.03
N LEU A 16 -15.04 -20.76 4.71
CA LEU A 16 -14.30 -19.60 5.22
C LEU A 16 -15.00 -18.38 4.63
N SER A 17 -15.95 -17.87 5.40
CA SER A 17 -16.50 -16.54 5.27
C SER A 17 -15.36 -15.60 4.91
N SER A 18 -15.51 -14.87 3.80
CA SER A 18 -14.50 -13.97 3.22
C SER A 18 -14.28 -12.71 4.05
N ALA A 19 -14.19 -12.84 5.37
CA ALA A 19 -13.55 -11.85 6.22
C ALA A 19 -12.09 -11.82 5.77
N GLY A 20 -11.70 -10.76 5.07
CA GLY A 20 -10.42 -10.74 4.37
C GLY A 20 -9.25 -11.01 5.31
N VAL A 21 -8.21 -11.56 4.70
CA VAL A 21 -7.04 -12.09 5.40
C VAL A 21 -5.88 -11.19 5.05
N CYS A 22 -5.15 -10.70 6.07
CA CYS A 22 -3.89 -10.02 5.85
C CYS A 22 -2.91 -10.97 5.15
N GLN A 23 -2.29 -10.52 4.06
CA GLN A 23 -1.31 -11.28 3.30
C GLN A 23 0.08 -10.69 3.49
N LEU A 24 1.12 -11.53 3.40
CA LEU A 24 2.49 -11.06 3.45
C LEU A 24 2.84 -10.26 2.18
N ILE A 25 3.62 -9.20 2.35
CA ILE A 25 4.23 -8.48 1.23
C ILE A 25 5.33 -9.36 0.63
N VAL A 26 5.26 -9.62 -0.67
CA VAL A 26 6.24 -10.44 -1.40
C VAL A 26 7.08 -9.59 -2.37
N GLU A 27 6.67 -8.34 -2.60
CA GLU A 27 7.32 -7.41 -3.50
C GLU A 27 8.61 -6.86 -2.87
N PRO A 28 9.81 -7.25 -3.36
CA PRO A 28 11.07 -6.93 -2.68
C PRO A 28 11.34 -5.42 -2.62
N GLN A 29 10.89 -4.68 -3.64
CA GLN A 29 10.97 -3.22 -3.72
C GLN A 29 10.10 -2.48 -2.70
N CYS A 30 9.17 -3.19 -2.04
CA CYS A 30 8.28 -2.64 -1.02
C CYS A 30 8.63 -3.08 0.41
N HIS A 31 9.73 -3.81 0.63
CA HIS A 31 10.22 -4.15 1.97
C HIS A 31 10.70 -2.93 2.79
N MET A 32 10.70 -1.73 2.20
CA MET A 32 10.93 -0.47 2.88
C MET A 32 9.72 0.04 3.70
N LEU A 33 8.55 -0.60 3.55
CA LEU A 33 7.39 -0.32 4.37
C LEU A 33 7.66 -0.74 5.84
N PRO A 34 7.10 -0.02 6.83
CA PRO A 34 7.30 -0.35 8.25
C PRO A 34 6.45 -1.54 8.73
N TYR A 35 5.66 -2.16 7.84
CA TYR A 35 4.81 -3.31 8.09
C TYR A 35 5.06 -4.39 7.03
N ASN A 36 4.75 -5.64 7.38
CA ASN A 36 5.01 -6.81 6.53
C ASN A 36 3.72 -7.44 5.97
N GLN A 37 2.56 -6.90 6.33
CA GLN A 37 1.26 -7.44 5.97
C GLN A 37 0.36 -6.39 5.31
N THR A 38 -0.25 -6.77 4.20
CA THR A 38 -1.13 -5.94 3.38
C THR A 38 -2.50 -6.58 3.22
N TRP A 39 -3.50 -5.78 2.89
CA TRP A 39 -4.84 -6.26 2.57
C TRP A 39 -5.08 -6.23 1.06
N LEU A 40 -5.09 -7.40 0.42
CA LEU A 40 -5.34 -7.53 -1.02
C LEU A 40 -6.73 -8.11 -1.30
N SER A 41 -7.80 -7.42 -0.87
CA SER A 41 -9.16 -7.72 -1.35
C SER A 41 -9.53 -6.78 -2.50
N SER A 42 -10.20 -7.30 -3.52
CA SER A 42 -10.62 -6.57 -4.73
C SER A 42 -11.53 -5.35 -4.45
N SER A 43 -12.10 -5.22 -3.25
CA SER A 43 -13.13 -4.22 -2.92
C SER A 43 -12.69 -3.07 -1.99
N VAL A 44 -11.49 -3.12 -1.40
CA VAL A 44 -11.05 -2.16 -0.37
C VAL A 44 -9.78 -1.39 -0.77
N ALA A 45 -8.99 -1.91 -1.70
CA ALA A 45 -7.82 -1.22 -2.20
C ALA A 45 -8.22 -0.15 -3.23
N VAL A 46 -7.60 1.03 -3.16
CA VAL A 46 -7.66 2.09 -4.21
C VAL A 46 -7.26 1.53 -5.58
N VAL A 47 -6.54 0.42 -5.59
CA VAL A 47 -5.95 -0.23 -6.76
C VAL A 47 -6.38 -1.69 -6.76
N LYS A 48 -6.91 -2.18 -7.89
CA LYS A 48 -7.24 -3.61 -8.00
C LYS A 48 -5.97 -4.45 -7.94
N SER A 49 -6.06 -5.67 -7.42
CA SER A 49 -4.91 -6.60 -7.36
C SER A 49 -4.22 -6.78 -8.72
N THR A 50 -4.97 -6.76 -9.83
CA THR A 50 -4.44 -6.85 -11.21
C THR A 50 -3.66 -5.62 -11.67
N GLU A 51 -3.83 -4.48 -10.99
CA GLU A 51 -3.23 -3.18 -11.34
C GLU A 51 -2.04 -2.83 -10.43
N VAL A 52 -1.81 -3.60 -9.35
CA VAL A 52 -0.70 -3.42 -8.41
C VAL A 52 0.65 -3.41 -9.13
N ASP A 53 0.91 -4.39 -10.00
CA ASP A 53 2.17 -4.45 -10.76
C ASP A 53 2.36 -3.23 -11.66
N MET A 54 1.30 -2.77 -12.34
CA MET A 54 1.39 -1.57 -13.20
C MET A 54 1.69 -0.33 -12.37
N LEU A 55 1.05 -0.18 -11.21
CA LEU A 55 1.29 0.94 -10.31
C LEU A 55 2.72 0.94 -9.77
N LEU A 56 3.22 -0.22 -9.34
CA LEU A 56 4.59 -0.35 -8.85
C LEU A 56 5.61 -0.06 -9.95
N ARG A 57 5.35 -0.47 -11.20
CA ARG A 57 6.21 -0.11 -12.35
C ARG A 57 6.23 1.39 -12.60
N PHE A 58 5.08 2.05 -12.53
CA PHE A 58 4.98 3.50 -12.66
C PHE A 58 5.82 4.23 -11.60
N PHE A 59 5.69 3.86 -10.33
CA PHE A 59 6.48 4.48 -9.25
C PHE A 59 7.96 4.10 -9.30
N SER A 60 8.31 2.89 -9.75
CA SER A 60 9.70 2.52 -10.03
C SER A 60 10.31 3.42 -11.12
N TYR A 61 9.55 3.74 -12.18
CA TYR A 61 10.02 4.66 -13.21
C TYR A 61 10.27 6.06 -12.65
N LEU A 62 9.31 6.63 -11.91
CA LEU A 62 9.49 7.92 -11.23
C LEU A 62 10.68 7.90 -10.24
N GLY A 63 10.88 6.78 -9.55
CA GLY A 63 12.02 6.57 -8.65
C GLY A 63 13.36 6.67 -9.37
N ARG A 64 13.48 6.16 -10.59
CA ARG A 64 14.70 6.28 -11.41
C ARG A 64 14.97 7.71 -11.86
N LEU A 65 13.92 8.51 -12.05
CA LEU A 65 14.04 9.93 -12.36
C LEU A 65 14.42 10.78 -11.13
N SER A 66 14.44 10.18 -9.94
CA SER A 66 14.88 10.81 -8.69
C SER A 66 14.15 12.13 -8.35
N CYS A 67 12.90 12.27 -8.81
CA CYS A 67 12.09 13.47 -8.64
C CYS A 67 11.65 13.71 -7.19
N TYR A 68 11.54 12.64 -6.39
CA TYR A 68 11.23 12.72 -4.97
C TYR A 68 11.79 11.50 -4.23
N ARG A 69 12.48 11.73 -3.10
CA ARG A 69 13.23 10.68 -2.38
C ARG A 69 12.36 9.53 -1.86
N HIS A 70 11.09 9.78 -1.56
CA HIS A 70 10.17 8.77 -1.02
C HIS A 70 9.10 8.34 -2.03
N ILE A 71 9.31 8.56 -3.34
CA ILE A 71 8.30 8.26 -4.36
C ILE A 71 7.94 6.78 -4.44
N MET A 72 8.94 5.89 -4.28
CA MET A 72 8.69 4.45 -4.24
C MET A 72 7.93 4.04 -2.97
N LEU A 73 8.26 4.66 -1.83
CA LEU A 73 7.56 4.43 -0.58
C LEU A 73 6.08 4.83 -0.69
N PHE A 74 5.81 5.98 -1.32
CA PHE A 74 4.45 6.44 -1.61
C PHE A 74 3.69 5.42 -2.47
N GLY A 75 4.29 4.97 -3.57
CA GLY A 75 3.71 3.93 -4.42
C GLY A 75 3.41 2.62 -3.71
N CYS A 76 4.35 2.12 -2.91
CA CYS A 76 4.16 0.91 -2.12
C CYS A 76 3.05 1.06 -1.08
N SER A 77 2.94 2.21 -0.40
CA SER A 77 1.87 2.46 0.57
C SER A 77 0.47 2.58 -0.03
N LEU A 78 0.37 2.89 -1.34
CA LEU A 78 -0.89 2.84 -2.09
C LEU A 78 -1.22 1.43 -2.58
N ALA A 79 -0.23 0.76 -3.14
CA ALA A 79 -0.40 -0.54 -3.77
C ALA A 79 -0.60 -1.66 -2.74
N LEU A 80 0.05 -1.53 -1.57
CA LEU A 80 0.09 -2.53 -0.51
C LEU A 80 -0.16 -1.84 0.84
N PRO A 81 -1.38 -1.36 1.11
CA PRO A 81 -1.67 -0.62 2.33
C PRO A 81 -1.66 -1.53 3.57
N GLU A 82 -1.36 -0.96 4.74
CA GLU A 82 -1.28 -1.71 5.99
C GLU A 82 -2.61 -2.37 6.34
N CYS A 83 -2.55 -3.66 6.68
CA CYS A 83 -3.70 -4.43 7.13
C CYS A 83 -3.99 -4.17 8.61
N ILE A 84 -5.18 -3.66 8.95
CA ILE A 84 -5.60 -3.49 10.36
C ILE A 84 -6.50 -4.67 10.78
N PRO A 85 -6.02 -5.60 11.63
CA PRO A 85 -6.77 -6.80 12.01
C PRO A 85 -7.94 -6.52 12.97
N ALA A 86 -7.87 -5.44 13.76
CA ALA A 86 -8.88 -5.09 14.76
C ALA A 86 -9.73 -3.90 14.27
N GLY A 87 -10.89 -4.16 13.66
CA GLY A 87 -11.86 -3.09 13.37
C GLY A 87 -12.58 -3.12 12.02
N GLY A 88 -12.76 -4.28 11.38
CA GLY A 88 -13.69 -4.40 10.25
C GLY A 88 -13.08 -4.25 8.84
N GLY A 89 -11.78 -4.52 8.67
CA GLY A 89 -11.17 -4.62 7.34
C GLY A 89 -10.81 -3.27 6.70
N GLY A 90 -10.44 -2.28 7.51
CA GLY A 90 -9.91 -1.00 7.02
C GLY A 90 -8.45 -1.10 6.58
N VAL A 91 -8.06 -0.23 5.64
CA VAL A 91 -6.69 -0.09 5.15
C VAL A 91 -6.14 1.29 5.49
N VAL A 92 -4.83 1.39 5.75
CA VAL A 92 -4.16 2.68 5.97
C VAL A 92 -3.67 3.22 4.63
N LEU A 93 -4.27 4.31 4.16
CA LEU A 93 -3.82 5.02 2.95
C LEU A 93 -2.81 6.13 3.30
N PRO A 94 -2.01 6.59 2.32
CA PRO A 94 -1.15 7.76 2.48
C PRO A 94 -1.94 9.00 2.89
N CYS A 95 -1.33 9.84 3.73
CA CYS A 95 -1.88 11.15 4.03
C CYS A 95 -1.82 12.07 2.79
N ALA A 96 -2.75 13.03 2.70
CA ALA A 96 -2.75 14.02 1.63
C ALA A 96 -1.41 14.77 1.54
N SER A 97 -0.81 15.13 2.67
CA SER A 97 0.50 15.80 2.71
C SER A 97 1.63 14.98 2.08
N PHE A 98 1.58 13.64 2.19
CA PHE A 98 2.55 12.77 1.55
C PHE A 98 2.34 12.72 0.03
N CYS A 99 1.07 12.66 -0.41
CA CYS A 99 0.73 12.76 -1.83
C CYS A 99 1.17 14.10 -2.43
N GLU A 100 0.90 15.21 -1.74
CA GLU A 100 1.25 16.56 -2.20
C GLU A 100 2.76 16.68 -2.42
N ALA A 101 3.57 16.24 -1.44
CA ALA A 101 5.02 16.23 -1.59
C ALA A 101 5.51 15.35 -2.76
N ALA A 102 4.84 14.22 -3.02
CA ALA A 102 5.16 13.36 -4.16
C ALA A 102 4.78 14.02 -5.50
N ARG A 103 3.61 14.67 -5.56
CA ARG A 103 3.14 15.41 -6.73
C ARG A 103 4.07 16.58 -7.05
N GLU A 104 4.37 17.42 -6.07
CA GLU A 104 5.25 18.58 -6.23
C GLU A 104 6.63 18.20 -6.79
N GLY A 105 7.21 17.09 -6.34
CA GLY A 105 8.50 16.61 -6.85
C GLY A 105 8.40 16.02 -8.27
N CYS A 106 7.38 15.20 -8.54
CA CYS A 106 7.36 14.33 -9.72
C CYS A 106 6.44 14.78 -10.86
N GLU A 107 5.44 15.62 -10.59
CA GLU A 107 4.58 16.17 -11.64
C GLU A 107 5.34 17.02 -12.67
N PRO A 108 6.28 17.92 -12.29
CA PRO A 108 7.06 18.67 -13.27
C PRO A 108 7.87 17.76 -14.21
N VAL A 109 8.35 16.64 -13.69
CA VAL A 109 9.09 15.63 -14.47
C VAL A 109 8.15 14.90 -15.45
N LEU A 110 6.92 14.58 -15.06
CA LEU A 110 5.91 14.03 -15.96
C LEU A 110 5.53 15.02 -17.07
N GLN A 111 5.41 16.30 -16.75
CA GLN A 111 5.06 17.35 -17.69
C GLN A 111 6.10 17.52 -18.81
N MET A 112 7.39 17.21 -18.55
CA MET A 112 8.44 17.19 -19.59
C MET A 112 8.14 16.18 -20.72
N PHE A 113 7.30 15.18 -20.46
CA PHE A 113 6.86 14.17 -21.42
C PHE A 113 5.40 14.34 -21.83
N ASN A 114 4.81 15.53 -21.64
CA ASN A 114 3.38 15.81 -21.86
C ASN A 114 2.44 14.88 -21.08
N ALA A 115 2.90 14.34 -19.94
CA ALA A 115 2.08 13.60 -19.00
C ALA A 115 1.69 14.50 -17.81
N SER A 116 0.63 14.14 -17.11
CA SER A 116 0.16 14.84 -15.91
C SER A 116 0.10 13.88 -14.73
N TRP A 117 0.04 14.43 -13.51
CA TRP A 117 -0.23 13.61 -12.35
C TRP A 117 -1.60 12.93 -12.49
N PRO A 118 -1.69 11.58 -12.40
CA PRO A 118 -2.93 10.86 -12.71
C PRO A 118 -4.11 11.24 -11.80
N ASP A 119 -5.33 11.26 -12.36
CA ASP A 119 -6.55 11.61 -11.62
C ASP A 119 -6.81 10.69 -10.41
N PHE A 120 -6.51 9.39 -10.55
CA PHE A 120 -6.64 8.42 -9.46
C PHE A 120 -5.57 8.59 -8.37
N LEU A 121 -4.63 9.53 -8.54
CA LEU A 121 -3.63 9.93 -7.53
C LEU A 121 -3.89 11.36 -7.03
N ARG A 122 -5.06 11.96 -7.32
CA ARG A 122 -5.38 13.32 -6.87
C ARG A 122 -5.38 13.40 -5.36
N CYS A 123 -4.53 14.26 -4.81
CA CYS A 123 -4.28 14.27 -3.37
C CYS A 123 -5.50 14.62 -2.52
N SER A 124 -6.50 15.31 -3.09
CA SER A 124 -7.79 15.61 -2.46
C SER A 124 -8.61 14.38 -2.07
N GLN A 125 -8.30 13.20 -2.62
CA GLN A 125 -8.99 11.95 -2.27
C GLN A 125 -8.40 11.27 -1.02
N PHE A 126 -7.22 11.71 -0.56
CA PHE A 126 -6.58 11.21 0.66
C PHE A 126 -6.97 12.06 1.85
N ASN A 127 -7.03 11.45 3.04
CA ASN A 127 -7.37 12.17 4.25
C ASN A 127 -6.21 13.09 4.68
N THR A 128 -6.54 14.31 5.09
CA THR A 128 -5.54 15.36 5.32
C THR A 128 -4.78 15.11 6.62
N GLU A 129 -5.48 14.86 7.73
CA GLU A 129 -4.89 14.75 9.08
C GLU A 129 -5.80 13.92 10.01
N GLY A 130 -6.09 12.68 9.66
CA GLY A 130 -6.80 11.75 10.53
C GLY A 130 -5.85 10.93 11.41
N PRO A 131 -6.28 10.45 12.60
CA PRO A 131 -5.56 9.39 13.29
C PRO A 131 -5.57 8.14 12.40
N GLY A 132 -4.43 7.81 11.78
CA GLY A 132 -4.25 6.58 11.00
C GLY A 132 -4.14 6.73 9.47
N CYS A 133 -3.41 7.73 8.95
CA CYS A 133 -2.91 7.73 7.57
C CYS A 133 -1.37 7.58 7.53
N PHE A 134 -0.84 7.07 6.42
CA PHE A 134 0.57 6.75 6.27
C PHE A 134 1.42 7.98 5.89
N THR A 135 2.52 8.19 6.60
CA THR A 135 3.54 9.21 6.28
C THR A 135 4.94 8.61 6.31
N PRO A 136 5.92 9.21 5.59
CA PRO A 136 7.31 8.74 5.58
C PRO A 136 8.05 8.88 6.92
N ARG A 137 7.42 9.38 8.00
CA ARG A 137 8.05 9.68 9.30
C ARG A 137 8.38 8.48 10.19
N GLN A 138 8.19 7.24 9.73
CA GLN A 138 8.52 6.03 10.51
C GLN A 138 9.98 5.54 10.37
N ILE A 139 10.83 6.21 9.59
CA ILE A 139 12.29 5.95 9.64
C ILE A 139 12.86 6.85 10.73
N LYS A 140 13.18 6.28 11.90
CA LYS A 140 13.75 6.99 13.05
C LYS A 140 15.04 7.74 12.68
N GLY A 141 14.88 8.99 12.27
CA GLY A 141 15.92 9.96 11.93
C GLY A 141 15.28 11.34 11.98
N LYS A 142 15.91 12.25 12.72
CA LYS A 142 15.38 13.54 13.20
C LYS A 142 14.69 14.39 12.12
N PRO A 143 13.72 15.25 12.51
CA PRO A 143 13.11 16.23 11.59
C PRO A 143 14.19 17.10 10.93
N CYS A 144 14.01 17.43 9.66
CA CYS A 144 14.71 18.56 9.05
C CYS A 144 14.12 19.83 9.65
N GLU A 145 14.79 20.38 10.66
CA GLU A 145 14.57 21.75 11.09
C GLU A 145 15.27 22.68 10.08
N CYS A 146 14.49 23.52 9.39
CA CYS A 146 15.03 24.65 8.67
C CYS A 146 15.40 25.73 9.70
N ALA A 147 16.68 25.84 10.04
CA ALA A 147 17.18 27.01 10.75
C ALA A 147 17.37 28.15 9.74
N SER A 148 16.73 29.30 10.03
CA SER A 148 16.89 30.58 9.33
C SER A 148 18.27 31.21 9.57
#